data_AF-A0A6S6RTX7-F1
#
_entry.id   AF-A0A6S6RTX7-F1
#
_cell.length_a   1.000
_cell.length_b   1.000
_cell.length_c   1.000
_cell.angle_alpha   90.00
_cell.angle_beta   90.00
_cell.angle_gamma   90.00
#
_symmetry.space_group_name_H-M   'P 1'
#
loop_
_entity.id
_entity.type
_entity.pdbx_description
1 polymer ?
#
loop_
_entity_poly.entity_id
_entity_poly.type
_entity_poly.pdbx_seq_one_letter_code
_entity_poly.pdbx_strand_id
1 'polypeptide(L)'
;MAGYCWLCHQTLKYHFHGICHYCLKHLPYLKRVCHRCALPVEQFTLACGRCLQTPPYWHNLLAITPYIPPLSKLIQQYKYEKITQIAFILARLFLLYWQQGYRQQRWRKPDIIIAIPLHHGKHWQRGFNQASLI
;
A
#
# COMPACT_ATOMS: atom_id res chain seq x y z
N MET A 1 14.05 23.21 3.26
CA MET A 1 14.77 21.92 3.38
C MET A 1 14.51 21.10 2.12
N ALA A 2 15.57 20.67 1.43
CA ALA A 2 15.44 19.77 0.28
C ALA A 2 15.17 18.35 0.78
N GLY A 3 14.15 17.68 0.23
CA GLY A 3 13.91 16.25 0.48
C GLY A 3 14.42 15.43 -0.69
N TYR A 4 14.72 14.15 -0.43
CA TYR A 4 15.16 13.21 -1.46
C TYR A 4 14.13 12.10 -1.66
N CYS A 5 14.13 11.51 -2.85
CA CYS A 5 13.33 10.34 -3.13
C CYS A 5 13.88 9.14 -2.34
N TRP A 6 13.02 8.43 -1.62
CA TRP A 6 13.37 7.24 -0.85
C TRP A 6 13.75 6.01 -1.70
N LEU A 7 13.64 6.10 -3.02
CA LEU A 7 13.95 5.01 -3.96
C LEU A 7 15.21 5.30 -4.79
N CYS A 8 15.33 6.49 -5.36
CA CYS A 8 16.48 6.84 -6.22
C CYS A 8 17.42 7.90 -5.63
N HIS A 9 17.14 8.42 -4.43
CA HIS A 9 17.92 9.45 -3.75
C HIS A 9 18.10 10.78 -4.51
N GLN A 10 17.35 11.00 -5.60
CA GLN A 10 17.33 12.29 -6.30
C GLN A 10 16.54 13.33 -5.52
N THR A 11 16.85 14.61 -5.73
CA THR A 11 16.18 15.74 -5.09
C THR A 11 14.71 15.83 -5.50
N LEU A 12 13.84 16.10 -4.52
CA LEU A 12 12.42 16.33 -4.72
C LEU A 12 12.12 17.83 -4.65
N LYS A 13 11.40 18.34 -5.64
CA LYS A 13 10.80 19.68 -5.58
C LYS A 13 9.88 19.84 -4.36
N TYR A 14 9.14 18.78 -4.04
CA TYR A 14 8.24 18.70 -2.89
C TYR A 14 8.71 17.58 -1.97
N HIS A 15 9.46 17.92 -0.92
CA HIS A 15 10.08 16.96 0.00
C HIS A 15 9.07 15.97 0.61
N PHE A 16 7.86 16.43 0.92
CA PHE A 16 6.79 15.61 1.49
C PHE A 16 6.26 14.54 0.53
N HIS A 17 6.60 14.55 -0.77
CA HIS A 17 6.19 13.47 -1.67
C HIS A 17 6.83 12.13 -1.33
N GLY A 18 8.06 12.13 -0.81
CA GLY A 18 8.84 10.92 -0.47
C GLY A 18 9.30 10.07 -1.68
N ILE A 19 8.48 9.93 -2.71
CA ILE A 19 8.81 9.20 -3.95
C ILE A 19 8.64 10.15 -5.14
N CYS A 20 9.64 10.19 -6.02
CA CYS A 20 9.57 11.01 -7.23
C CYS A 20 8.64 10.39 -8.27
N HIS A 21 8.17 11.21 -9.22
CA HIS A 21 7.29 10.77 -10.30
C HIS A 21 7.87 9.62 -11.13
N TYR A 22 9.17 9.66 -11.41
CA TYR A 22 9.85 8.63 -12.18
C TYR A 22 9.77 7.27 -11.46
N CYS A 23 10.19 7.22 -10.19
CA CYS A 23 10.14 5.98 -9.41
C CYS A 23 8.70 5.49 -9.23
N LEU A 24 7.74 6.38 -8.98
CA LEU A 24 6.33 6.03 -8.85
C LEU A 24 5.79 5.31 -10.09
N LYS A 25 6.11 5.81 -11.29
CA LYS A 25 5.70 5.20 -12.57
C LYS A 25 6.33 3.86 -12.86
N HIS A 26 7.53 3.60 -12.33
CA HIS A 26 8.28 2.36 -12.55
C HIS A 26 8.06 1.33 -11.44
N LEU A 27 7.16 1.59 -10.50
CA LEU A 27 6.79 0.58 -9.51
C LEU A 27 6.15 -0.63 -10.19
N PRO A 28 6.46 -1.86 -9.73
CA PRO A 28 5.75 -3.04 -10.18
C PRO A 28 4.25 -2.90 -9.94
N TYR A 29 3.45 -3.16 -10.95
CA TYR A 29 1.99 -3.08 -10.88
C TYR A 29 1.35 -4.47 -10.98
N LEU A 30 0.26 -4.64 -10.25
CA LEU A 30 -0.57 -5.84 -10.34
C LEU A 30 -1.47 -5.74 -11.58
N LYS A 31 -1.22 -6.60 -12.57
CA LYS A 31 -1.94 -6.56 -13.86
C LYS A 31 -3.38 -7.06 -13.74
N ARG A 32 -3.53 -8.33 -13.37
CA ARG A 32 -4.81 -9.05 -13.30
C ARG A 32 -4.90 -9.72 -11.95
N VAL A 33 -5.79 -9.23 -11.11
CA VAL A 33 -5.99 -9.74 -9.76
C VAL A 33 -7.46 -9.95 -9.47
N CYS A 34 -7.74 -10.92 -8.61
CA CYS A 34 -9.07 -11.15 -8.06
C CYS A 34 -9.50 -9.93 -7.22
N HIS A 35 -10.72 -9.42 -7.42
CA HIS A 35 -11.21 -8.27 -6.64
C HIS A 35 -11.39 -8.60 -5.15
N ARG A 36 -11.69 -9.85 -4.81
CA ARG A 36 -11.87 -10.30 -3.41
C ARG A 36 -10.54 -10.47 -2.67
N CYS A 37 -9.56 -11.17 -3.23
CA CYS A 37 -8.32 -11.53 -2.51
C CYS A 37 -7.05 -10.86 -3.04
N ALA A 38 -7.13 -10.05 -4.09
CA ALA A 38 -6.00 -9.40 -4.76
C ALA A 38 -4.89 -10.34 -5.28
N LEU A 39 -5.14 -11.66 -5.34
CA LEU A 39 -4.21 -12.63 -5.91
C LEU A 39 -4.23 -12.59 -7.44
N PRO A 40 -3.10 -12.89 -8.11
CA PRO A 40 -3.03 -12.96 -9.56
C PRO A 40 -4.06 -13.93 -10.16
N VAL A 41 -4.66 -13.54 -11.28
CA VAL A 41 -5.61 -14.35 -12.05
C VAL A 41 -5.34 -14.22 -13.54
N GLU A 42 -5.65 -15.25 -14.32
CA GLU A 42 -5.42 -15.23 -15.77
C GLU A 42 -6.42 -14.32 -16.50
N GLN A 43 -7.68 -14.35 -16.07
CA GLN A 43 -8.80 -13.57 -16.60
C GLN A 43 -9.28 -12.54 -15.59
N PHE A 44 -9.76 -11.39 -16.08
CA PHE A 44 -10.41 -10.41 -15.21
C PHE A 44 -11.75 -10.95 -14.73
N THR A 45 -11.79 -11.41 -13.48
CA THR A 45 -13.00 -11.91 -12.84
C THR A 45 -13.26 -11.18 -11.52
N LEU A 46 -14.53 -11.06 -11.17
CA LEU A 46 -14.95 -10.53 -9.86
C LEU A 46 -14.42 -11.39 -8.70
N ALA A 47 -14.33 -12.70 -8.90
CA ALA A 47 -13.79 -13.65 -7.92
C ALA A 47 -13.01 -14.78 -8.62
N CYS A 48 -11.90 -15.20 -8.03
CA CYS A 48 -11.19 -16.42 -8.44
C CYS A 48 -11.86 -17.67 -7.85
N GLY A 49 -11.53 -18.86 -8.37
CA GLY A 49 -12.10 -20.13 -7.91
C GLY A 49 -12.01 -20.33 -6.39
N ARG A 50 -10.88 -19.96 -5.77
CA ARG A 50 -10.72 -19.99 -4.31
C ARG A 50 -11.76 -19.12 -3.59
N CYS A 51 -11.97 -17.90 -4.06
CA CYS A 51 -12.92 -16.96 -3.44
C CYS A 51 -14.40 -17.30 -3.72
N LEU A 52 -14.67 -18.16 -4.71
CA LEU A 52 -16.00 -18.70 -4.97
C LEU A 52 -16.31 -19.86 -4.02
N GLN A 53 -15.34 -20.76 -3.80
CA GLN A 53 -15.50 -21.91 -2.90
C GLN A 53 -15.46 -21.50 -1.43
N THR A 54 -14.51 -20.65 -1.06
CA THR A 54 -14.30 -20.15 0.30
C THR A 54 -14.17 -18.62 0.26
N PRO A 55 -15.30 -17.89 0.26
CA PRO A 55 -15.28 -16.44 0.23
C PRO A 55 -14.62 -15.88 1.51
N PRO A 56 -13.73 -14.88 1.40
CA PRO A 56 -13.17 -14.21 2.57
C PRO A 56 -14.23 -13.36 3.28
N TYR A 57 -13.96 -12.98 4.54
CA TYR A 57 -14.84 -12.12 5.34
C TYR A 57 -14.96 -10.67 4.84
N TRP A 58 -14.19 -10.28 3.83
CA TRP A 58 -14.22 -8.95 3.23
C TRP A 58 -14.71 -9.00 1.79
N HIS A 59 -15.30 -7.91 1.33
CA HIS A 59 -15.85 -7.82 -0.03
C HIS A 59 -14.77 -7.62 -1.09
N ASN A 60 -13.83 -6.70 -0.84
CA ASN A 60 -12.79 -6.34 -1.79
C ASN A 60 -11.47 -6.11 -1.05
N LEU A 61 -10.36 -6.47 -1.71
CA LEU A 61 -9.01 -6.16 -1.22
C LEU A 61 -8.28 -5.35 -2.30
N LEU A 62 -7.73 -4.20 -1.90
CA LEU A 62 -6.91 -3.36 -2.77
C LEU A 62 -5.44 -3.60 -2.49
N ALA A 63 -4.70 -4.01 -3.51
CA ALA A 63 -3.25 -4.13 -3.48
C ALA A 63 -2.64 -3.21 -4.53
N ILE A 64 -1.66 -2.40 -4.13
CA ILE A 64 -1.03 -1.41 -5.00
C ILE A 64 0.05 -2.08 -5.86
N THR A 65 0.94 -2.83 -5.22
CA THR A 65 2.09 -3.49 -5.84
C THR A 65 2.22 -4.91 -5.30
N PRO A 66 2.86 -5.83 -6.05
CA PRO A 66 3.36 -7.06 -5.46
C PRO A 66 4.36 -6.74 -4.34
N TYR A 67 4.47 -7.64 -3.36
CA TYR A 67 5.41 -7.52 -2.24
C TYR A 67 6.83 -7.89 -2.68
N ILE A 68 7.42 -7.07 -3.53
CA ILE A 68 8.77 -7.23 -4.08
C ILE A 68 9.54 -5.89 -4.03
N PRO A 69 10.87 -5.89 -4.26
CA PRO A 69 11.62 -4.65 -4.34
C PRO A 69 11.06 -3.72 -5.44
N PRO A 70 11.13 -2.40 -5.26
CA PRO A 70 11.84 -1.73 -4.16
C PRO A 70 10.97 -1.45 -2.91
N LEU A 71 9.64 -1.58 -2.99
CA LEU A 71 8.74 -1.25 -1.87
C LEU A 71 8.80 -2.26 -0.73
N SER A 72 9.08 -3.54 -1.00
CA SER A 72 9.24 -4.54 0.07
C SER A 72 10.32 -4.11 1.08
N LYS A 73 11.41 -3.50 0.60
CA LYS A 73 12.47 -2.94 1.45
C LYS A 73 11.92 -1.81 2.32
N LEU A 74 11.27 -0.79 1.73
CA LEU A 74 10.68 0.31 2.51
C LEU A 74 9.67 -0.20 3.56
N ILE A 75 8.85 -1.20 3.22
CA ILE A 75 7.91 -1.81 4.17
C ILE A 75 8.65 -2.55 5.29
N GLN A 76 9.76 -3.23 5.00
CA GLN A 76 10.60 -3.86 6.02
C GLN A 76 11.24 -2.82 6.95
N GLN A 77 11.80 -1.75 6.39
CA GLN A 77 12.37 -0.65 7.18
C GLN A 77 11.32 0.00 8.09
N TYR A 78 10.12 0.20 7.56
CA TYR A 78 8.98 0.66 8.36
C TYR A 78 8.58 -0.34 9.45
N LYS A 79 8.60 -1.65 9.18
CA LYS A 79 8.18 -2.67 10.16
C LYS A 79 9.22 -2.95 11.24
N TYR A 80 10.51 -2.82 10.94
CA TYR A 80 11.57 -3.39 11.77
C TYR A 80 12.71 -2.42 12.08
N GLU A 81 12.95 -1.41 11.25
CA GLU A 81 14.04 -0.42 11.45
C GLU A 81 13.55 0.88 12.11
N LYS A 82 12.28 0.93 12.53
CA LYS A 82 11.66 2.10 13.21
C LYS A 82 11.74 3.40 12.42
N ILE A 83 11.89 3.34 11.09
CA ILE A 83 11.89 4.52 10.21
C ILE A 83 10.42 4.94 9.96
N THR A 84 9.87 5.71 10.90
CA THR A 84 8.45 6.11 10.91
C THR A 84 8.08 7.07 9.78
N GLN A 85 9.04 7.82 9.22
CA GLN A 85 8.77 8.74 8.10
C GLN A 85 8.25 7.99 6.85
N ILE A 86 8.57 6.69 6.72
CA ILE A 86 8.07 5.85 5.63
C ILE A 86 6.54 5.68 5.70
N ALA A 87 5.93 5.79 6.87
CA ALA A 87 4.47 5.66 7.03
C ALA A 87 3.71 6.63 6.12
N PHE A 88 4.10 7.91 6.14
CA PHE A 88 3.47 8.95 5.32
C PHE A 88 3.63 8.68 3.82
N ILE A 89 4.77 8.13 3.42
CA ILE A 89 5.09 7.82 2.03
C ILE A 89 4.21 6.67 1.52
N LEU A 90 4.08 5.62 2.33
CA LEU A 90 3.22 4.47 2.02
C LEU A 90 1.74 4.89 2.01
N ALA A 91 1.31 5.73 2.95
CA ALA A 91 -0.05 6.27 3.01
C ALA A 91 -0.36 7.12 1.77
N ARG A 92 0.56 8.00 1.36
CA ARG A 92 0.43 8.80 0.13
C ARG A 92 0.36 7.91 -1.10
N LEU A 93 1.19 6.89 -1.20
CA LEU A 93 1.16 5.93 -2.31
C LEU A 93 -0.21 5.25 -2.42
N PHE A 94 -0.76 4.78 -1.28
CA PHE A 94 -2.11 4.22 -1.21
C PHE A 94 -3.16 5.24 -1.64
N LEU A 95 -3.09 6.47 -1.13
CA LEU A 95 -4.03 7.53 -1.47
C LEU A 95 -4.03 7.84 -2.97
N LEU A 96 -2.86 7.96 -3.60
CA LEU A 96 -2.75 8.22 -5.04
C LEU A 96 -3.37 7.10 -5.87
N TYR A 97 -3.09 5.85 -5.50
CA TYR A 97 -3.66 4.67 -6.16
C TYR A 97 -5.19 4.64 -5.99
N TRP A 98 -5.67 4.86 -4.77
CA TRP A 98 -7.10 4.90 -4.47
C TRP A 98 -7.80 6.04 -5.21
N GLN A 99 -7.25 7.25 -5.23
CA GLN A 99 -7.80 8.37 -5.98
C GLN A 99 -7.87 8.11 -7.49
N GLN A 100 -6.91 7.37 -8.04
CA GLN A 100 -6.93 6.98 -9.45
C GLN A 100 -8.14 6.10 -9.76
N GLY A 101 -8.35 5.01 -9.01
CA GLY A 101 -9.51 4.15 -9.31
C GLY A 101 -10.85 4.76 -8.90
N TYR A 102 -10.87 5.69 -7.94
CA TYR A 102 -12.09 6.44 -7.61
C TYR A 102 -12.52 7.31 -8.80
N ARG A 103 -11.57 8.03 -9.42
CA ARG A 103 -11.81 8.80 -10.66
C ARG A 103 -12.24 7.92 -11.83
N GLN A 104 -11.76 6.68 -11.87
CA GLN A 104 -12.15 5.67 -12.87
C GLN A 104 -13.43 4.90 -12.49
N GLN A 105 -14.13 5.30 -11.42
CA GLN A 105 -15.34 4.64 -10.91
C GLN A 105 -15.16 3.15 -10.57
N ARG A 106 -13.92 2.70 -10.31
CA ARG A 106 -13.59 1.31 -9.95
C ARG A 106 -13.92 0.97 -8.50
N TRP A 107 -14.02 1.98 -7.65
CA TRP A 107 -14.40 1.84 -6.25
C TRP A 107 -15.09 3.10 -5.74
N ARG A 108 -15.85 2.95 -4.66
CA ARG A 108 -16.63 4.03 -4.02
C ARG A 108 -15.83 4.68 -2.90
N LYS A 109 -16.20 5.92 -2.56
CA LYS A 109 -15.69 6.62 -1.38
C LYS A 109 -16.09 5.84 -0.11
N PRO A 110 -15.16 5.53 0.81
CA PRO A 110 -15.53 4.92 2.07
C PRO A 110 -16.26 5.94 2.96
N ASP A 111 -17.29 5.48 3.67
CA ASP A 111 -17.97 6.29 4.69
C ASP A 111 -17.13 6.40 5.96
N ILE A 112 -16.38 5.34 6.28
CA ILE A 112 -15.56 5.22 7.49
C ILE A 112 -14.22 4.58 7.15
N ILE A 113 -13.15 5.07 7.79
CA ILE A 113 -11.81 4.47 7.77
C ILE A 113 -11.48 4.04 9.20
N ILE A 114 -11.08 2.77 9.36
CA ILE A 114 -10.71 2.20 10.66
C ILE A 114 -9.28 1.69 10.57
N ALA A 115 -8.42 2.12 11.50
CA ALA A 115 -7.07 1.62 11.60
C ALA A 115 -7.06 0.32 12.42
N ILE A 116 -6.40 -0.73 11.91
CA ILE A 116 -6.32 -2.03 12.60
C ILE A 116 -5.17 -1.97 13.63
N PRO A 117 -5.44 -2.12 14.93
CA PRO A 117 -4.40 -2.05 15.95
C PRO A 117 -3.45 -3.25 15.86
N LEU A 118 -2.19 -3.03 16.24
CA LEU A 118 -1.20 -4.08 16.32
C LEU A 118 -1.39 -4.91 17.60
N HIS A 119 -1.26 -6.24 17.52
CA HIS A 119 -1.27 -7.11 18.70
C HIS A 119 -0.19 -6.68 19.72
N HIS A 120 -0.52 -6.67 21.01
CA HIS A 120 0.33 -6.15 22.09
C HIS A 120 1.76 -6.68 22.05
N GLY A 121 1.97 -7.99 21.83
CA GLY A 121 3.33 -8.56 21.74
C GLY A 121 4.17 -7.98 20.58
N LYS A 122 3.55 -7.71 19.43
CA LYS A 122 4.22 -7.06 18.30
C LYS A 122 4.44 -5.58 18.55
N HIS A 123 3.55 -4.94 19.31
CA HIS A 123 3.69 -3.54 19.72
C HIS A 123 4.93 -3.37 20.61
N TRP A 124 5.10 -4.24 21.61
CA TRP A 124 6.28 -4.26 22.47
C TRP A 124 7.59 -4.49 21.71
N GLN A 125 7.63 -5.47 20.81
CA GLN A 125 8.83 -5.76 20.01
C GLN A 125 9.22 -4.60 19.08
N ARG A 126 8.25 -3.92 18.47
CA ARG A 126 8.51 -2.82 17.52
C ARG A 126 8.68 -1.46 18.20
N GLY A 127 8.11 -1.27 19.39
CA GLY A 127 8.17 -0.03 20.16
C GLY A 127 7.24 1.09 19.67
N PHE A 128 6.37 0.82 18.68
CA PHE A 128 5.34 1.75 18.22
C PHE A 128 4.17 1.04 17.52
N ASN A 129 3.01 1.71 17.46
CA ASN A 129 1.86 1.24 16.70
C ASN A 129 1.87 1.81 15.28
N GLN A 130 1.84 0.93 14.28
CA GLN A 130 1.84 1.35 12.87
C GLN A 130 0.57 2.10 12.47
N ALA A 131 -0.56 1.75 13.10
CA ALA A 131 -1.84 2.37 12.85
C ALA A 131 -1.95 3.78 13.42
N SER A 132 -1.15 4.15 14.43
CA SER A 132 -1.20 5.50 15.01
C SER A 132 -0.38 6.54 14.23
N LEU A 133 0.35 6.12 13.19
CA LEU A 133 1.22 6.99 12.39
C LEU A 133 0.63 7.38 11.03
N ILE A 134 -0.57 6.88 10.71
CA ILE A 134 -1.25 7.05 9.41
C ILE A 134 -2.60 7.71 9.64
#